data_AF-A0A953WJX2-F1
#
_entry.id   AF-A0A953WJX2-F1
#
_cell.length_a   1.000
_cell.length_b   1.000
_cell.length_c   1.000
_cell.angle_alpha   90.00
_cell.angle_beta   90.00
_cell.angle_gamma   90.00
#
_symmetry.space_group_name_H-M   'P 1'
#
loop_
_entity.id
_entity.type
_entity.pdbx_description
1 polymer ?
#
loop_
_entity_poly.entity_id
_entity_poly.type
_entity_poly.pdbx_seq_one_letter_code
_entity_poly.pdbx_strand_id
1 'polypeptide(L)'
;MTGESDDNAFMALALDEARAAAAAGEAPIGAVLVGADGEILASAGNAPISTSDPTGHAEIRAMRAAAQKLGNYRLTGATLYVTLEPCAMCAG
;
A
#
# COMPACT_ATOMS: atom_id res chain seq x y z
N MET A 1 13.49 -14.15 1.29
CA MET A 1 12.38 -15.08 1.01
C MET A 1 11.53 -15.09 2.25
N THR A 2 10.42 -14.34 2.22
CA THR A 2 9.42 -14.29 3.30
C THR A 2 8.57 -15.57 3.23
N GLY A 3 8.23 -16.16 4.38
CA GLY A 3 7.41 -17.36 4.44
C GLY A 3 5.91 -17.03 4.33
N GLU A 4 5.06 -18.05 4.15
CA GLU A 4 3.59 -17.91 4.13
C GLU A 4 3.02 -17.30 5.43
N SER A 5 3.74 -17.44 6.54
CA SER A 5 3.44 -16.75 7.81
C SER A 5 3.61 -15.23 7.72
N ASP A 6 4.55 -14.76 6.91
CA ASP A 6 4.90 -13.35 6.79
C ASP A 6 3.92 -12.64 5.85
N ASP A 7 3.49 -13.31 4.78
CA ASP A 7 2.47 -12.79 3.85
C ASP A 7 1.14 -12.49 4.58
N ASN A 8 0.72 -13.39 5.48
CA ASN A 8 -0.47 -13.17 6.30
C ASN A 8 -0.32 -11.96 7.23
N ALA A 9 0.88 -11.75 7.80
CA ALA A 9 1.14 -10.60 8.66
C ALA A 9 1.12 -9.28 7.87
N PHE A 10 1.69 -9.24 6.68
CA PHE A 10 1.65 -8.05 5.82
C PHE A 10 0.25 -7.76 5.30
N MET A 11 -0.52 -8.79 4.94
CA MET A 11 -1.92 -8.63 4.55
C MET A 11 -2.80 -8.16 5.73
N ALA A 12 -2.53 -8.64 6.96
CA ALA A 12 -3.23 -8.14 8.15
C ALA A 12 -2.99 -6.64 8.35
N LEU A 13 -1.76 -6.17 8.15
CA LEU A 13 -1.45 -4.73 8.20
C LEU A 13 -2.16 -3.93 7.08
N ALA A 14 -2.25 -4.49 5.86
CA ALA A 14 -3.01 -3.85 4.78
C ALA A 14 -4.52 -3.76 5.11
N LEU A 15 -5.07 -4.77 5.81
CA LEU A 15 -6.45 -4.73 6.30
C LEU A 15 -6.65 -3.67 7.40
N ASP A 16 -5.65 -3.39 8.23
CA ASP A 16 -5.72 -2.31 9.22
C ASP A 16 -5.77 -0.92 8.55
N GLU A 17 -4.97 -0.71 7.49
CA GLU A 17 -5.06 0.50 6.65
C GLU A 17 -6.42 0.63 5.96
N ALA A 18 -7.00 -0.48 5.48
CA ALA A 18 -8.34 -0.50 4.89
C ALA A 18 -9.42 -0.11 5.91
N ARG A 19 -9.30 -0.57 7.17
CA ARG A 19 -10.20 -0.15 8.27
C ARG A 19 -10.04 1.33 8.59
N ALA A 20 -8.82 1.85 8.58
CA ALA A 20 -8.55 3.27 8.80
C ALA A 20 -9.16 4.13 7.68
N ALA A 21 -9.01 3.73 6.42
CA ALA A 21 -9.65 4.38 5.27
C ALA A 21 -11.19 4.40 5.41
N ALA A 22 -11.78 3.25 5.77
CA ALA A 22 -13.22 3.14 6.01
C ALA A 22 -13.70 4.12 7.10
N ALA A 23 -12.97 4.20 8.22
CA ALA A 23 -13.28 5.12 9.32
C ALA A 23 -13.17 6.60 8.90
N ALA A 24 -12.34 6.91 7.90
CA ALA A 24 -12.21 8.24 7.31
C ALA A 24 -13.26 8.53 6.21
N GLY A 25 -14.18 7.61 5.92
CA GLY A 25 -15.21 7.77 4.89
C GLY A 25 -14.74 7.46 3.47
N GLU A 26 -13.59 6.80 3.32
CA GLU A 26 -13.02 6.39 2.04
C GLU A 26 -13.44 4.95 1.69
N ALA A 27 -13.22 4.54 0.43
CA ALA A 27 -13.33 3.13 0.08
C ALA A 27 -12.36 2.28 0.91
N PRO A 28 -12.78 1.12 1.49
CA PRO A 28 -12.01 0.36 2.47
C PRO A 28 -10.92 -0.49 1.78
N ILE A 29 -9.90 0.18 1.24
CA ILE A 29 -8.77 -0.45 0.56
C ILE A 29 -7.49 0.02 1.25
N GLY A 30 -6.61 -0.92 1.54
CA GLY A 30 -5.31 -0.66 2.14
C GLY A 30 -4.20 -1.41 1.42
N ALA A 31 -2.99 -0.86 1.49
CA ALA A 31 -1.81 -1.41 0.86
C ALA A 31 -0.57 -1.27 1.76
N VAL A 32 0.32 -2.24 1.67
CA VAL A 32 1.62 -2.27 2.36
C VAL A 32 2.70 -2.66 1.35
N LEU A 33 3.74 -1.84 1.25
CA LEU A 33 4.91 -2.13 0.43
C LEU A 33 6.06 -2.63 1.32
N VAL A 34 6.57 -3.82 1.01
CA VAL A 34 7.62 -4.50 1.75
C VAL A 34 8.87 -4.62 0.87
N GLY A 35 10.04 -4.27 1.41
CA GLY A 35 11.33 -4.39 0.74
C GLY A 35 11.80 -5.84 0.60
N ALA A 36 12.83 -6.05 -0.22
CA ALA A 36 13.37 -7.39 -0.50
C ALA A 36 13.97 -8.09 0.75
N ASP A 37 14.32 -7.30 1.76
CA ASP A 37 14.82 -7.73 3.07
C ASP A 37 13.71 -7.99 4.10
N GLY A 38 12.44 -7.77 3.72
CA GLY A 38 11.29 -7.90 4.61
C GLY A 38 10.96 -6.61 5.39
N GLU A 39 11.66 -5.50 5.16
CA GLU A 39 11.34 -4.22 5.81
C GLU A 39 10.02 -3.65 5.26
N ILE A 40 9.11 -3.20 6.12
CA ILE A 40 7.97 -2.40 5.68
C ILE A 40 8.46 -1.00 5.26
N LEU A 41 8.36 -0.72 3.97
CA LEU A 41 8.78 0.56 3.40
C LEU A 41 7.73 1.63 3.60
N ALA A 42 6.45 1.29 3.40
CA ALA A 42 5.31 2.17 3.60
C ALA A 42 4.00 1.38 3.71
N SER A 43 2.99 1.97 4.35
CA SER A 43 1.61 1.51 4.37
C SER A 43 0.67 2.70 4.11
N ALA A 44 -0.47 2.45 3.47
CA ALA A 44 -1.49 3.47 3.24
C ALA A 44 -2.87 2.87 2.93
N GLY A 45 -3.92 3.52 3.42
CA GLY A 45 -5.29 3.35 2.93
C GLY A 45 -5.61 4.20 1.68
N ASN A 46 -6.79 4.01 1.08
CA ASN A 46 -7.34 4.97 0.13
C ASN A 46 -7.57 6.34 0.80
N ALA A 47 -7.37 7.43 0.05
CA ALA A 47 -7.75 8.78 0.46
C ALA A 47 -8.20 9.73 -0.67
N PRO A 48 -8.83 9.27 -1.78
CA PRO A 48 -9.15 10.16 -2.89
C PRO A 48 -10.09 11.31 -2.51
N ILE A 49 -11.02 11.10 -1.56
CA ILE A 49 -11.99 12.11 -1.14
C ILE A 49 -11.31 13.19 -0.29
N SER A 50 -10.68 12.75 0.80
CA SER A 50 -10.07 13.62 1.81
C SER A 50 -8.89 14.44 1.28
N THR A 51 -8.12 13.90 0.33
CA THR A 51 -7.02 14.64 -0.30
C THR A 51 -7.43 15.34 -1.59
N SER A 52 -8.67 15.18 -2.06
CA SER A 52 -9.12 15.65 -3.38
C SER A 52 -8.15 15.26 -4.51
N ASP A 53 -7.59 14.05 -4.43
CA ASP A 53 -6.61 13.52 -5.38
C ASP A 53 -7.20 12.28 -6.05
N PRO A 54 -7.56 12.32 -7.34
CA PRO A 54 -8.10 11.15 -8.03
C PRO A 54 -7.10 9.99 -8.11
N THR A 55 -5.81 10.23 -7.86
CA THR A 55 -4.76 9.21 -7.80
C THR A 55 -4.49 8.72 -6.38
N GLY A 56 -5.23 9.21 -5.38
CA GLY A 56 -5.09 8.91 -3.95
C GLY A 56 -5.46 7.49 -3.53
N HIS A 57 -5.24 6.49 -4.38
CA HIS A 57 -5.42 5.07 -4.09
C HIS A 57 -4.32 4.55 -3.17
N ALA A 58 -4.64 3.51 -2.38
CA ALA A 58 -3.75 2.89 -1.41
C ALA A 58 -2.39 2.50 -2.02
N GLU A 59 -2.39 1.87 -3.21
CA GLU A 59 -1.20 1.43 -3.93
C GLU A 59 -0.29 2.61 -4.29
N ILE A 60 -0.87 3.65 -4.90
CA ILE A 60 -0.13 4.85 -5.31
C ILE A 60 0.44 5.58 -4.10
N ARG A 61 -0.34 5.72 -3.03
CA ARG A 61 0.09 6.38 -1.79
C ARG A 61 1.25 5.62 -1.13
N ALA A 62 1.15 4.29 -1.01
CA ALA A 62 2.21 3.45 -0.46
C ALA A 62 3.49 3.53 -1.32
N MET A 63 3.38 3.41 -2.64
CA MET A 63 4.54 3.50 -3.55
C MET A 63 5.21 4.88 -3.51
N ARG A 64 4.42 5.98 -3.49
CA ARG A 64 4.97 7.34 -3.39
C ARG A 64 5.70 7.56 -2.07
N ALA A 65 5.12 7.12 -0.96
CA ALA A 65 5.74 7.22 0.36
C ALA A 65 7.06 6.41 0.43
N ALA A 66 7.07 5.18 -0.08
CA ALA A 66 8.27 4.36 -0.13
C ALA A 66 9.36 4.96 -1.02
N ALA A 67 9.00 5.46 -2.21
CA ALA A 67 9.95 6.10 -3.12
C ALA A 67 10.58 7.37 -2.50
N GLN A 68 9.78 8.16 -1.76
CA GLN A 68 10.28 9.31 -1.01
C GLN A 68 11.22 8.89 0.12
N LYS A 69 10.85 7.87 0.91
CA LYS A 69 11.68 7.31 1.99
C LYS A 69 13.05 6.84 1.47
N LEU A 70 13.06 6.17 0.32
CA LEU A 70 14.28 5.63 -0.29
C LEU A 70 15.06 6.64 -1.15
N GLY A 71 14.46 7.80 -1.46
CA GLY A 71 15.02 8.75 -2.43
C GLY A 71 15.17 8.15 -3.84
N ASN A 72 14.36 7.14 -4.19
CA ASN A 72 14.48 6.40 -5.44
C ASN A 72 13.09 5.93 -5.93
N TYR A 73 12.79 6.18 -7.21
CA TYR A 73 11.52 5.77 -7.82
C TYR A 73 11.48 4.27 -8.16
N ARG A 74 12.64 3.61 -8.29
CA ARG A 74 12.71 2.18 -8.56
C ARG A 74 12.59 1.41 -7.25
N LEU A 75 11.45 0.75 -7.06
CA LEU A 75 11.13 -0.11 -5.92
C LEU A 75 11.43 -1.58 -6.24
N THR A 76 12.57 -1.85 -6.87
CA THR A 76 12.91 -3.19 -7.40
C THR A 76 13.04 -4.21 -6.28
N GLY A 77 12.41 -5.38 -6.45
CA GLY A 77 12.43 -6.47 -5.47
C GLY A 77 11.47 -6.27 -4.30
N ALA A 78 10.71 -5.17 -4.26
CA ALA A 78 9.65 -4.98 -3.28
C ALA A 78 8.41 -5.82 -3.63
N THR A 79 7.64 -6.17 -2.61
CA THR A 79 6.33 -6.82 -2.71
C THR A 79 5.25 -5.84 -2.23
N LEU A 80 4.18 -5.68 -3.00
CA LEU A 80 3.01 -4.89 -2.62
C LEU A 80 1.86 -5.82 -2.22
N TYR A 81 1.41 -5.72 -0.98
CA TYR A 81 0.20 -6.38 -0.50
C TYR A 81 -0.94 -5.38 -0.56
N VAL A 82 -2.07 -5.76 -1.18
CA VAL A 82 -3.24 -4.90 -1.35
C VAL A 82 -4.51 -5.70 -1.10
N THR A 83 -5.48 -5.11 -0.40
CA THR A 83 -6.70 -5.82 0.03
C THR A 83 -7.74 -6.01 -1.09
N LEU A 84 -7.54 -5.38 -2.25
CA LEU A 84 -8.37 -5.49 -3.44
C LEU A 84 -7.48 -5.54 -4.68
N GLU A 85 -7.92 -6.25 -5.72
CA GLU A 85 -7.23 -6.27 -7.02
C GLU A 85 -7.01 -4.82 -7.55
N PRO A 86 -5.78 -4.46 -7.94
CA PRO A 86 -5.48 -3.11 -8.43
C PRO A 86 -6.26 -2.72 -9.68
N CYS A 87 -6.65 -1.44 -9.78
CA CYS A 87 -7.23 -0.92 -11.00
C CYS A 87 -6.16 -0.67 -12.09
N ALA A 88 -6.58 -0.38 -13.32
CA ALA A 88 -5.67 -0.14 -14.45
C ALA A 88 -4.67 1.00 -14.22
N MET A 89 -5.02 2.01 -13.40
CA MET A 89 -4.10 3.09 -13.03
C MET A 89 -3.02 2.60 -12.05
N CYS A 90 -3.37 1.78 -11.07
CA CYS A 90 -2.44 1.29 -10.05
C CYS A 90 -1.53 0.18 -10.56
N ALA A 91 -2.01 -0.61 -11.53
CA ALA A 91 -1.26 -1.69 -12.15
C ALA A 91 -0.24 -1.21 -13.21
N GLY A 92 -0.42 0.00 -13.75
CA GLY A 92 0.45 0.60 -14.77
C GLY A 92 1.69 1.27 -14.18
#